data_AF-A0A1G2P194-F1
#
_entry.id   AF-A0A1G2P194-F1
#
_cell.length_a   1.000
_cell.length_b   1.000
_cell.length_c   1.000
_cell.angle_alpha   90.00
_cell.angle_beta   90.00
_cell.angle_gamma   90.00
#
_symmetry.space_group_name_H-M   'P 1'
#
loop_
_entity.id
_entity.type
_entity.pdbx_description
1 polymer ?
#
loop_
_entity_poly.entity_id
_entity_poly.type
_entity_poly.pdbx_seq_one_letter_code
_entity_poly.pdbx_strand_id
1 'polypeptide(L)'
;MGVIVFRDFWGKENLWWKFVDQESIQQYLEGKLCLESLGYVILSATVDGLPGLTNVFKGILAQFCHFHQAQIVRRDTTLNPKISQGHELLELVKVLTFTEEYIFSHRLQLYISKHRNFLNEKTTDLITGKWFFTHKKLRAAIHSLIRNLPNLFTFQKYLDLKIPTTTNALESHFSHIKDVVRIHRGLSLSLKQKVIQVILLNSSIVLQLKRKE
;
A
#
# COMPACT_ATOMS: atom_id res chain seq x y z
N MET A 1 -2.33 -17.96 5.92
CA MET A 1 -1.71 -18.01 4.58
C MET A 1 -2.10 -16.78 3.77
N GLY A 2 -1.11 -15.95 3.45
CA GLY A 2 -1.16 -14.92 2.43
C GLY A 2 -0.47 -15.36 1.14
N VAL A 3 -0.53 -14.50 0.13
CA VAL A 3 0.20 -14.65 -1.12
C VAL A 3 0.80 -13.30 -1.49
N ILE A 4 2.10 -13.28 -1.77
CA ILE A 4 2.77 -12.11 -2.35
C ILE A 4 2.76 -12.30 -3.85
N VAL A 5 2.43 -11.26 -4.61
CA VAL A 5 2.38 -11.30 -6.07
C VAL A 5 3.08 -10.06 -6.64
N PHE A 6 3.98 -10.29 -7.59
CA PHE A 6 4.53 -9.27 -8.47
C PHE A 6 3.78 -9.37 -9.78
N ARG A 7 3.17 -8.26 -10.20
CA ARG A 7 2.34 -8.20 -11.40
C ARG A 7 2.78 -7.06 -12.28
N ASP A 8 2.94 -7.32 -13.57
CA ASP A 8 3.08 -6.27 -14.56
C ASP A 8 1.74 -5.53 -14.69
N PHE A 9 1.77 -4.23 -14.42
CA PHE A 9 0.59 -3.38 -14.50
C PHE A 9 0.05 -3.25 -15.93
N TRP A 10 0.91 -3.25 -16.95
CA TRP A 10 0.53 -3.10 -18.35
C TRP A 10 0.15 -4.45 -18.95
N GLY A 11 1.04 -5.43 -18.74
CA GLY A 11 0.87 -6.87 -18.94
C GLY A 11 -0.45 -7.41 -18.47
N LYS A 12 -0.87 -6.92 -17.28
CA LYS A 12 -1.78 -7.61 -16.38
C LYS A 12 -1.32 -9.05 -16.10
N GLU A 13 -0.03 -9.32 -16.25
CA GLU A 13 0.58 -10.63 -16.09
C GLU A 13 1.15 -10.76 -14.67
N ASN A 14 0.87 -11.88 -14.00
CA ASN A 14 1.51 -12.20 -12.73
C ASN A 14 2.90 -12.78 -13.02
N LEU A 15 3.95 -12.00 -12.72
CA LEU A 15 5.34 -12.34 -13.04
C LEU A 15 5.95 -13.31 -12.01
N TRP A 16 5.58 -13.14 -10.73
CA TRP A 16 6.08 -13.98 -9.65
C TRP A 16 5.08 -13.99 -8.49
N TRP A 17 4.98 -15.11 -7.78
CA TRP A 17 4.21 -15.18 -6.54
C TRP A 17 4.78 -16.20 -5.55
N LYS A 18 4.47 -15.99 -4.27
CA LYS A 18 4.87 -16.90 -3.19
C LYS A 18 3.80 -16.99 -2.11
N PHE A 19 3.48 -18.22 -1.70
CA PHE A 19 2.62 -18.47 -0.54
C PHE A 19 3.42 -18.27 0.74
N VAL A 20 2.83 -17.56 1.69
CA VAL A 20 3.50 -17.17 2.93
C VAL A 20 2.55 -17.31 4.11
N ASP A 21 3.08 -17.65 5.28
CA ASP A 21 2.28 -17.63 6.51
C ASP A 21 2.15 -16.22 7.05
N GLN A 22 3.25 -15.47 7.01
CA GLN A 22 3.34 -14.06 7.35
C GLN A 22 4.12 -13.32 6.26
N GLU A 23 3.63 -12.13 5.95
CA GLU A 23 4.24 -11.23 4.98
C GLU A 23 5.48 -10.56 5.59
N SER A 24 6.58 -10.57 4.87
CA SER A 24 7.86 -9.99 5.31
C SER A 24 8.59 -9.30 4.17
N ILE A 25 9.37 -8.28 4.50
CA ILE A 25 10.23 -7.54 3.57
C ILE A 25 11.17 -8.50 2.81
N GLN A 26 11.65 -9.55 3.48
CA GLN A 26 12.57 -10.53 2.88
C GLN A 26 11.96 -11.26 1.68
N GLN A 27 10.67 -11.59 1.73
CA GLN A 27 9.99 -12.28 0.63
C GLN A 27 9.82 -11.37 -0.59
N TYR A 28 9.65 -10.06 -0.39
CA TYR A 28 9.66 -9.10 -1.49
C TYR A 28 11.04 -8.92 -2.10
N LEU A 29 12.09 -8.91 -1.28
CA LEU A 29 13.46 -8.89 -1.79
C LEU A 29 13.77 -10.15 -2.62
N GLU A 30 13.34 -11.32 -2.17
CA GLU A 30 13.45 -12.57 -2.91
C GLU A 30 12.73 -12.49 -4.27
N GLY A 31 11.49 -11.99 -4.30
CA GLY A 31 10.74 -11.80 -5.54
C GLY A 31 11.42 -10.83 -6.51
N LYS A 32 11.94 -9.70 -6.00
CA LYS A 32 12.71 -8.73 -6.79
C LYS A 32 13.95 -9.40 -7.41
N LEU A 33 14.78 -10.04 -6.60
CA LEU A 33 16.03 -10.67 -7.05
C LEU A 33 15.75 -11.81 -8.05
N CYS A 34 14.67 -12.56 -7.86
CA CYS A 34 14.24 -13.59 -8.80
C CYS A 34 13.93 -12.99 -10.17
N LEU A 35 13.12 -11.91 -10.22
CA LEU A 35 12.81 -11.23 -11.49
C LEU A 35 14.07 -10.66 -12.16
N GLU A 36 14.96 -10.02 -11.40
CA GLU A 36 16.23 -9.51 -11.93
C GLU A 36 17.10 -10.66 -12.50
N SER A 37 17.16 -11.82 -11.82
CA SER A 37 17.90 -12.99 -12.30
C SER A 37 17.33 -13.62 -13.58
N LEU A 38 16.03 -13.45 -13.82
CA LEU A 38 15.36 -13.86 -15.05
C LEU A 38 15.54 -12.84 -16.19
N GLY A 39 16.28 -11.75 -15.96
CA GLY A 39 16.58 -10.72 -16.96
C GLY A 39 15.56 -9.58 -17.01
N TYR A 40 14.61 -9.49 -16.07
CA TYR A 40 13.69 -8.35 -16.01
C TYR A 40 14.43 -7.09 -15.55
N VAL A 41 14.14 -5.97 -16.22
CA VAL A 41 14.55 -4.63 -15.78
C VAL A 41 13.35 -3.94 -15.15
N ILE A 42 13.39 -3.78 -13.82
CA ILE A 42 12.30 -3.15 -13.07
C ILE A 42 12.46 -1.62 -13.13
N LEU A 43 11.65 -0.96 -13.96
CA LEU A 43 11.69 0.51 -14.11
C LEU A 43 11.07 1.24 -12.90
N SER A 44 9.97 0.69 -12.38
CA SER A 44 9.28 1.23 -11.21
C SER A 44 8.49 0.13 -10.49
N ALA A 45 8.16 0.37 -9.22
CA ALA A 45 7.32 -0.50 -8.43
C ALA A 45 6.28 0.30 -7.63
N THR A 46 5.00 0.00 -7.83
CA THR A 46 3.94 0.50 -6.95
C THR A 46 3.71 -0.51 -5.84
N VAL A 47 3.93 -0.09 -4.59
CA VAL A 47 3.96 -0.97 -3.42
C VAL A 47 2.79 -0.74 -2.47
N ASP A 48 2.40 -1.81 -1.78
CA ASP A 48 1.34 -1.80 -0.78
C ASP A 48 1.79 -1.20 0.57
N GLY A 49 0.89 -1.24 1.55
CA GLY A 49 1.04 -0.58 2.85
C GLY A 49 2.03 -1.21 3.83
N LEU A 50 2.84 -2.19 3.42
CA LEU A 50 3.77 -2.87 4.31
C LEU A 50 4.91 -1.91 4.74
N PRO A 51 5.09 -1.67 6.05
CA PRO A 51 6.15 -0.76 6.52
C PRO A 51 7.53 -1.20 6.04
N GLY A 52 8.28 -0.28 5.43
CA GLY A 52 9.63 -0.53 4.94
C GLY A 52 9.72 -1.21 3.57
N LEU A 53 8.60 -1.56 2.93
CA LEU A 53 8.59 -2.21 1.62
C LEU A 53 9.21 -1.34 0.51
N THR A 54 9.03 -0.01 0.59
CA THR A 54 9.69 0.92 -0.33
C THR A 54 11.22 0.78 -0.34
N ASN A 55 11.83 0.36 0.77
CA ASN A 55 13.29 0.18 0.86
C ASN A 55 13.79 -1.01 0.04
N VAL A 56 12.96 -2.02 -0.24
CA VAL A 56 13.32 -3.15 -1.12
C VAL A 56 13.66 -2.66 -2.53
N PHE A 57 12.98 -1.60 -2.95
CA PHE A 57 13.13 -0.97 -4.25
C PHE A 57 14.08 0.23 -4.20
N LYS A 58 14.95 0.35 -3.18
CA LYS A 58 15.97 1.42 -3.17
C LYS A 58 16.84 1.31 -4.44
N GLY A 59 16.98 2.43 -5.15
CA GLY A 59 17.64 2.49 -6.47
C GLY A 59 16.69 2.26 -7.65
N ILE A 60 15.45 1.86 -7.40
CA ILE A 60 14.35 1.76 -8.37
C ILE A 60 13.28 2.79 -7.96
N LEU A 61 12.51 3.28 -8.93
CA LEU A 61 11.43 4.23 -8.65
C LEU A 61 10.29 3.53 -7.91
N ALA A 62 10.08 3.89 -6.63
CA ALA A 62 9.01 3.32 -5.82
C ALA A 62 7.84 4.30 -5.68
N GLN A 63 6.63 3.82 -5.91
CA GLN A 63 5.38 4.55 -5.66
C GLN A 63 4.63 3.87 -4.52
N PHE A 64 4.37 4.58 -3.43
CA PHE A 64 3.54 4.08 -2.36
C PHE A 64 2.06 4.23 -2.75
N CYS A 65 1.30 3.13 -2.62
CA CYS A 65 -0.09 3.08 -3.04
C CYS A 65 -0.95 4.11 -2.27
N HIS A 66 -1.60 5.03 -3.01
CA HIS A 66 -2.48 6.06 -2.43
C HIS A 66 -3.65 5.46 -1.67
N PHE A 67 -4.21 4.34 -2.15
CA PHE A 67 -5.30 3.65 -1.48
C PHE A 67 -4.88 3.15 -0.08
N HIS A 68 -3.72 2.48 0.01
CA HIS A 68 -3.17 2.02 1.28
C HIS A 68 -2.78 3.18 2.19
N GLN A 69 -2.24 4.28 1.66
CA GLN A 69 -1.99 5.49 2.44
C GLN A 69 -3.28 6.05 3.04
N ALA A 70 -4.35 6.12 2.25
CA ALA A 70 -5.65 6.58 2.71
C ALA A 70 -6.26 5.63 3.75
N GLN A 71 -6.10 4.32 3.60
CA GLN A 71 -6.53 3.34 4.59
C GLN A 71 -5.79 3.47 5.92
N ILE A 72 -4.48 3.70 5.91
CA ILE A 72 -3.69 3.93 7.14
C ILE A 72 -4.24 5.13 7.90
N VAL A 73 -4.49 6.24 7.21
CA VAL A 73 -5.04 7.45 7.84
C VAL A 73 -6.45 7.18 8.36
N ARG A 74 -7.33 6.57 7.56
CA ARG A 74 -8.71 6.23 7.98
C ARG A 74 -8.74 5.31 9.20
N ARG A 75 -7.85 4.33 9.29
CA ARG A 75 -7.75 3.43 10.46
C ARG A 75 -7.42 4.21 11.73
N ASP A 76 -6.53 5.18 11.61
CA ASP A 76 -5.99 5.91 12.74
C ASP A 76 -6.86 7.13 13.14
N THR A 77 -7.61 7.73 12.20
CA THR A 77 -8.58 8.80 12.48
C THR A 77 -10.02 8.31 12.68
N THR A 78 -10.33 7.08 12.26
CA THR A 78 -11.68 6.55 11.99
C THR A 78 -12.36 7.23 10.79
N LEU A 79 -13.44 6.63 10.25
CA LEU A 79 -14.22 7.21 9.15
C LEU A 79 -15.04 8.44 9.55
N ASN A 80 -15.50 8.47 10.81
CA ASN A 80 -16.28 9.55 11.40
C ASN A 80 -15.58 10.03 12.69
N PRO A 81 -14.46 10.78 12.56
CA PRO A 81 -13.76 11.32 13.72
C PRO A 81 -14.72 12.15 14.58
N LYS A 82 -14.58 12.10 15.90
CA LYS A 82 -15.36 12.99 16.79
C LYS A 82 -14.74 14.38 16.94
N ILE A 83 -13.49 14.52 16.51
CA ILE A 83 -12.69 15.74 16.65
C ILE A 83 -12.51 16.40 15.29
N SER A 84 -12.56 17.74 15.24
CA SER A 84 -12.43 18.53 14.01
C SER A 84 -11.09 18.28 13.32
N GLN A 85 -10.01 18.10 14.08
CA GLN A 85 -8.67 17.83 13.56
C GLN A 85 -8.60 16.51 12.79
N GLY A 86 -9.39 15.51 13.19
CA GLY A 86 -9.49 14.24 12.47
C GLY A 86 -10.22 14.40 11.13
N HIS A 87 -11.31 15.19 11.10
CA HIS A 87 -12.02 15.51 9.86
C HIS A 87 -11.12 16.27 8.87
N GLU A 88 -10.44 17.31 9.34
CA GLU A 88 -9.52 18.10 8.50
C GLU A 88 -8.42 17.22 7.88
N LEU A 89 -7.87 16.25 8.61
CA LEU A 89 -6.86 15.32 8.06
C LEU A 89 -7.46 14.37 7.00
N LEU A 90 -8.68 13.90 7.20
CA LEU A 90 -9.37 13.06 6.22
C LEU A 90 -9.64 13.82 4.92
N GLU A 91 -10.09 15.07 4.99
CA GLU A 91 -10.29 15.91 3.80
C GLU A 91 -8.98 16.14 3.04
N LEU A 92 -7.88 16.36 3.76
CA LEU A 92 -6.55 16.49 3.15
C LEU A 92 -6.16 15.21 2.39
N VAL A 93 -6.44 14.03 2.93
CA VAL A 93 -6.08 12.75 2.30
C VAL A 93 -7.03 12.36 1.17
N LYS A 94 -8.29 12.82 1.18
CA LYS A 94 -9.22 12.60 0.06
C LYS A 94 -8.71 13.21 -1.24
N VAL A 95 -7.95 14.31 -1.17
CA VAL A 95 -7.42 14.97 -2.36
C VAL A 95 -6.08 14.40 -2.86
N LEU A 96 -5.52 13.41 -2.16
CA LEU A 96 -4.19 12.83 -2.44
C LEU A 96 -4.03 12.36 -3.90
N THR A 97 -5.09 11.79 -4.49
CA THR A 97 -5.02 11.20 -5.83
C THR A 97 -5.08 12.20 -6.98
N PHE A 98 -5.45 13.45 -6.72
CA PHE A 98 -5.68 14.49 -7.75
C PHE A 98 -5.00 15.82 -7.44
N THR A 99 -4.02 15.81 -6.53
CA THR A 99 -3.25 16.99 -6.15
C THR A 99 -1.77 16.81 -6.53
N GLU A 100 -1.02 17.90 -6.53
CA GLU A 100 0.42 17.91 -6.76
C GLU A 100 1.19 17.74 -5.45
N GLU A 101 2.38 17.13 -5.54
CA GLU A 101 3.27 16.92 -4.39
C GLU A 101 3.50 18.19 -3.56
N TYR A 102 3.83 19.30 -4.22
CA TYR A 102 4.10 20.56 -3.55
C TYR A 102 2.87 21.08 -2.78
N ILE A 103 1.70 21.07 -3.43
CA ILE A 103 0.44 21.53 -2.83
C ILE A 103 0.07 20.66 -1.64
N PHE A 104 0.15 19.34 -1.77
CA PHE A 104 -0.16 18.40 -0.70
C PHE A 104 0.80 18.55 0.49
N SER A 105 2.10 18.61 0.21
CA SER A 105 3.14 18.76 1.23
C SER A 105 2.96 20.05 2.02
N HIS A 106 2.68 21.15 1.32
CA HIS A 106 2.42 22.44 1.94
C HIS A 106 1.16 22.42 2.80
N ARG A 107 0.04 21.87 2.29
CA ARG A 107 -1.21 21.72 3.06
C ARG A 107 -1.01 20.85 4.30
N LEU A 108 -0.23 19.78 4.20
CA LEU A 108 0.08 18.91 5.33
C LEU A 108 0.90 19.66 6.39
N GLN A 109 1.89 20.45 5.97
CA GLN A 109 2.68 21.28 6.87
C GLN A 109 1.84 22.36 7.58
N LEU A 110 0.95 23.03 6.84
CA LEU A 110 0.01 24.01 7.41
C LEU A 110 -0.91 23.36 8.44
N TYR A 111 -1.47 22.18 8.13
CA TYR A 111 -2.30 21.41 9.05
C TYR A 111 -1.53 21.08 10.35
N ILE A 112 -0.30 20.56 10.24
CA ILE A 112 0.53 20.23 11.41
C ILE A 112 0.82 21.47 12.25
N SER A 113 1.11 22.60 11.60
CA SER A 113 1.43 23.86 12.26
C SER A 113 0.22 24.44 12.99
N LYS A 114 -0.95 24.47 12.32
CA LYS A 114 -2.23 24.92 12.88
C LYS A 114 -2.61 24.14 14.13
N HIS A 115 -2.44 22.81 14.11
CA HIS A 115 -2.87 21.93 15.20
C HIS A 115 -1.74 21.54 16.15
N ARG A 116 -0.59 22.22 16.13
CA ARG A 116 0.61 21.83 16.87
C ARG A 116 0.37 21.68 18.37
N ASN A 117 -0.33 22.63 18.99
CA ASN A 117 -0.61 22.60 20.43
C ASN A 117 -1.46 21.39 20.78
N PHE A 118 -2.57 21.19 20.05
CA PHE A 118 -3.46 20.04 20.18
C PHE A 118 -2.69 18.71 20.03
N LEU A 119 -1.89 18.57 18.96
CA LEU A 119 -1.11 17.35 18.71
C LEU A 119 -0.08 17.05 19.81
N ASN A 120 0.39 18.06 20.54
CA ASN A 120 1.37 17.92 21.60
C ASN A 120 0.77 17.76 23.00
N GLU A 121 -0.56 17.75 23.14
CA GLU A 121 -1.24 17.41 24.39
C GLU A 121 -0.78 16.04 24.90
N LYS A 122 -0.57 15.98 26.21
CA LYS A 122 -0.15 14.76 26.93
C LYS A 122 -1.16 14.45 28.01
N THR A 123 -1.47 13.17 28.16
CA THR A 123 -2.21 12.62 29.28
C THR A 123 -1.25 11.79 30.12
N THR A 124 -1.33 11.93 31.44
CA THR A 124 -0.58 11.09 32.38
C THR A 124 -1.50 10.02 32.93
N ASP A 125 -1.07 8.76 32.85
CA ASP A 125 -1.75 7.65 33.49
C ASP A 125 -1.60 7.79 35.02
N LEU A 126 -2.73 7.88 35.73
CA LEU A 126 -2.76 8.08 37.17
C LEU A 126 -2.25 6.86 37.96
N ILE A 127 -2.29 5.67 37.36
CA ILE A 127 -1.86 4.42 38.00
C ILE A 127 -0.37 4.19 37.76
N THR A 128 0.08 4.34 36.50
CA THR A 128 1.46 4.03 36.13
C THR A 128 2.41 5.23 36.20
N GLY A 129 1.89 6.45 36.33
CA GLY A 129 2.64 7.71 36.30
C GLY A 129 3.25 8.05 34.93
N LYS A 130 3.05 7.21 33.91
CA LYS A 130 3.62 7.40 32.57
C LYS A 130 2.78 8.39 31.78
N TRP A 131 3.44 9.38 31.18
CA TRP A 131 2.78 10.26 30.23
C TRP A 131 2.72 9.63 28.84
N PHE A 132 1.71 10.01 28.08
CA PHE A 132 1.59 9.68 26.67
C PHE A 132 0.86 10.77 25.89
N PHE A 133 1.08 10.87 24.57
CA PHE A 133 0.34 11.85 23.75
C PHE A 133 -1.16 11.54 23.76
N THR A 134 -2.00 12.52 24.06
CA THR A 134 -3.46 12.34 24.08
C THR A 134 -3.98 11.81 22.73
N HIS A 135 -3.46 12.37 21.64
CA HIS A 135 -3.93 12.08 20.27
C HIS A 135 -2.99 11.12 19.51
N LYS A 136 -2.57 10.01 20.14
CA LYS A 136 -1.57 9.07 19.57
C LYS A 136 -1.90 8.64 18.14
N LYS A 137 -3.16 8.27 17.88
CA LYS A 137 -3.56 7.74 16.57
C LYS A 137 -3.50 8.82 15.49
N LEU A 138 -3.99 10.03 15.78
CA LEU A 138 -3.89 11.15 14.83
C LEU A 138 -2.41 11.47 14.51
N ARG A 139 -1.54 11.46 15.53
CA ARG A 139 -0.09 11.60 15.32
C ARG A 139 0.49 10.47 14.46
N ALA A 140 0.08 9.22 14.69
CA ALA A 140 0.53 8.09 13.88
C ALA A 140 0.10 8.22 12.41
N ALA A 141 -1.13 8.69 12.16
CA ALA A 141 -1.63 8.98 10.82
C ALA A 141 -0.76 10.04 10.11
N ILE A 142 -0.49 11.16 10.77
CA ILE A 142 0.36 12.24 10.26
C ILE A 142 1.79 11.73 10.00
N HIS A 143 2.37 10.98 10.94
CA HIS A 143 3.70 10.40 10.78
C HIS A 143 3.76 9.43 9.59
N SER A 144 2.69 8.69 9.31
CA SER A 144 2.64 7.82 8.13
C SER A 144 2.71 8.62 6.83
N LEU A 145 1.99 9.75 6.75
CA LEU A 145 2.02 10.65 5.59
C LEU A 145 3.41 11.23 5.41
N ILE A 146 4.02 11.76 6.46
CA ILE A 146 5.38 12.34 6.40
C ILE A 146 6.40 11.29 5.93
N ARG A 147 6.35 10.09 6.52
CA ARG A 147 7.29 9.00 6.18
C ARG A 147 7.16 8.56 4.73
N ASN A 148 5.93 8.47 4.22
CA ASN A 148 5.66 7.94 2.89
C ASN A 148 5.70 9.02 1.80
N LEU A 149 5.63 10.31 2.18
CA LEU A 149 5.60 11.46 1.28
C LEU A 149 6.60 11.39 0.12
N PRO A 150 7.89 11.02 0.33
CA PRO A 150 8.85 10.94 -0.76
C PRO A 150 8.47 9.96 -1.87
N ASN A 151 7.65 8.96 -1.56
CA ASN A 151 7.21 7.91 -2.48
C ASN A 151 5.73 8.06 -2.87
N LEU A 152 4.99 9.07 -2.36
CA LEU A 152 3.57 9.24 -2.70
C LEU A 152 3.37 9.87 -4.08
N PHE A 153 4.35 10.58 -4.63
CA PHE A 153 4.19 11.34 -5.87
C PHE A 153 5.21 10.98 -6.95
N THR A 154 5.83 9.81 -6.85
CA THR A 154 6.80 9.31 -7.84
C THR A 154 6.19 9.30 -9.26
N PHE A 155 4.90 8.99 -9.38
CA PHE A 155 4.18 9.04 -10.67
C PHE A 155 4.17 10.42 -11.34
N GLN A 156 4.23 11.52 -10.59
CA GLN A 156 4.26 12.88 -11.14
C GLN A 156 5.65 13.27 -11.64
N LYS A 157 6.70 12.74 -11.00
CA LYS A 157 8.10 13.02 -11.37
C LYS A 157 8.52 12.31 -12.65
N TYR A 158 7.89 11.18 -12.95
CA TYR A 158 8.25 10.31 -14.07
C TYR A 158 7.02 9.98 -14.93
N LEU A 159 6.44 11.02 -15.56
CA LEU A 159 5.21 10.92 -16.35
C LEU A 159 5.32 9.91 -17.50
N ASP A 160 6.50 9.82 -18.14
CA ASP A 160 6.76 8.92 -19.28
C ASP A 160 6.58 7.44 -18.91
N LEU A 161 6.84 7.09 -17.64
CA LEU A 161 6.71 5.73 -17.13
C LEU A 161 5.27 5.37 -16.75
N LYS A 162 4.36 6.35 -16.72
CA LYS A 162 2.94 6.21 -16.40
C LYS A 162 2.68 5.34 -15.15
N ILE A 163 3.50 5.54 -14.11
CA ILE A 163 3.49 4.75 -12.88
C ILE A 163 2.09 4.81 -12.24
N PRO A 164 1.45 3.68 -11.92
CA PRO A 164 0.12 3.70 -11.34
C PRO A 164 0.18 4.17 -9.88
N THR A 165 -0.75 5.05 -9.49
CA THR A 165 -0.87 5.57 -8.12
C THR A 165 -1.38 4.54 -7.11
N THR A 166 -1.98 3.45 -7.60
CA THR A 166 -2.61 2.41 -6.78
C THR A 166 -2.29 1.02 -7.29
N THR A 167 -2.38 0.04 -6.38
CA THR A 167 -2.28 -1.40 -6.66
C THR A 167 -3.65 -2.03 -6.97
N ASN A 168 -4.62 -1.26 -7.44
CA ASN A 168 -6.00 -1.72 -7.69
C ASN A 168 -6.09 -2.92 -8.63
N ALA A 169 -5.12 -3.08 -9.55
CA ALA A 169 -5.05 -4.26 -10.42
C ALA A 169 -4.84 -5.55 -9.62
N LEU A 170 -4.04 -5.50 -8.55
CA LEU A 170 -3.86 -6.62 -7.61
C LEU A 170 -5.07 -6.77 -6.69
N GLU A 171 -5.61 -5.69 -6.12
CA GLU A 171 -6.73 -5.81 -5.18
C GLU A 171 -7.99 -6.38 -5.84
N SER A 172 -8.31 -5.94 -7.06
CA SER A 172 -9.42 -6.51 -7.83
C SER A 172 -9.20 -8.01 -8.10
N HIS A 173 -7.98 -8.38 -8.48
CA HIS A 173 -7.62 -9.77 -8.72
C HIS A 173 -7.70 -10.63 -7.45
N PHE A 174 -7.23 -10.11 -6.32
CA PHE A 174 -7.34 -10.77 -5.03
C PHE A 174 -8.77 -10.87 -4.53
N SER A 175 -9.63 -9.88 -4.80
CA SER A 175 -11.06 -9.99 -4.47
C SER A 175 -11.69 -11.19 -5.16
N HIS A 176 -11.45 -11.36 -6.46
CA HIS A 176 -11.95 -12.51 -7.22
C HIS A 176 -11.45 -13.84 -6.64
N ILE A 177 -10.15 -13.93 -6.32
CA ILE A 177 -9.58 -15.13 -5.67
C ILE A 177 -10.24 -15.40 -4.32
N LYS A 178 -10.43 -14.35 -3.49
CA LYS A 178 -11.08 -14.45 -2.18
C LYS A 178 -12.51 -14.97 -2.32
N ASP A 179 -13.25 -14.56 -3.35
CA ASP A 179 -14.63 -15.02 -3.59
C ASP A 179 -14.70 -16.51 -3.94
N VAL A 180 -13.85 -16.97 -4.86
CA VAL A 180 -13.75 -18.41 -5.22
C VAL A 180 -13.43 -19.25 -3.98
N VAL A 181 -12.40 -18.85 -3.22
CA VAL A 181 -12.00 -19.55 -1.99
C VAL A 181 -13.10 -19.53 -0.93
N ARG A 182 -13.87 -18.43 -0.84
CA ARG A 182 -14.95 -18.27 0.15
C ARG A 182 -16.13 -19.19 -0.09
N ILE A 183 -16.38 -19.60 -1.33
CA ILE A 183 -17.40 -20.61 -1.66
C ILE A 183 -16.95 -21.98 -1.15
N HIS A 184 -15.65 -22.26 -1.21
CA HIS A 184 -15.06 -23.54 -0.80
C HIS A 184 -14.32 -23.44 0.54
N ARG A 185 -15.01 -23.04 1.62
CA ARG A 185 -14.37 -22.80 2.93
C ARG A 185 -13.72 -24.04 3.56
N GLY A 186 -14.18 -25.24 3.19
CA GLY A 186 -13.68 -26.52 3.70
C GLY A 186 -12.45 -27.07 2.98
N LEU A 187 -11.85 -26.33 2.04
CA LEU A 187 -10.64 -26.78 1.36
C LEU A 187 -9.48 -26.94 2.35
N SER A 188 -8.75 -28.05 2.21
CA SER A 188 -7.44 -28.18 2.84
C SER A 188 -6.50 -27.06 2.35
N LEU A 189 -5.51 -26.72 3.17
CA LEU A 189 -4.54 -25.69 2.83
C LEU A 189 -3.84 -25.97 1.48
N SER A 190 -3.46 -27.23 1.24
CA SER A 190 -2.81 -27.65 0.00
C SER A 190 -3.71 -27.49 -1.23
N LEU A 191 -5.00 -27.83 -1.11
CA LEU A 191 -5.93 -27.68 -2.23
C LEU A 191 -6.26 -26.20 -2.49
N LYS A 192 -6.38 -25.40 -1.42
CA LYS A 192 -6.53 -23.95 -1.53
C LYS A 192 -5.34 -23.30 -2.24
N GLN A 193 -4.11 -23.71 -1.93
CA GLN A 193 -2.91 -23.26 -2.65
C GLN A 193 -2.96 -23.61 -4.14
N LYS A 194 -3.32 -24.86 -4.48
CA LYS A 194 -3.48 -25.30 -5.87
C LYS A 194 -4.50 -24.45 -6.63
N VAL A 195 -5.66 -24.18 -6.03
CA VAL A 195 -6.70 -23.32 -6.65
C VAL A 195 -6.15 -21.92 -6.92
N ILE A 196 -5.51 -21.30 -5.93
CA ILE A 196 -4.92 -19.96 -6.09
C ILE A 196 -3.84 -19.97 -7.18
N GLN A 197 -2.96 -20.96 -7.19
CA GLN A 197 -1.91 -21.10 -8.18
C GLN A 197 -2.47 -21.21 -9.60
N VAL A 198 -3.53 -22.01 -9.81
CA VAL A 198 -4.19 -22.15 -11.11
C VAL A 198 -4.81 -20.82 -11.56
N ILE A 199 -5.44 -20.07 -10.66
CA ILE A 199 -6.02 -18.75 -11.00
C ILE A 199 -4.91 -17.74 -11.38
N LEU A 200 -3.82 -17.71 -10.60
CA LEU A 200 -2.68 -16.82 -10.86
C LEU A 200 -2.01 -17.15 -12.20
N LEU A 201 -1.86 -18.43 -12.54
CA LEU A 201 -1.27 -18.89 -13.79
C LEU A 201 -2.17 -18.60 -15.00
N ASN A 202 -3.46 -18.97 -14.92
CA ASN A 202 -4.40 -18.79 -16.03
C ASN A 202 -4.67 -17.33 -16.35
N SER A 203 -4.69 -16.46 -15.33
CA SER A 203 -4.83 -15.03 -15.57
C SER A 203 -3.67 -14.45 -16.38
N SER A 204 -2.45 -15.00 -16.25
CA SER A 204 -1.31 -14.64 -17.09
C SER A 204 -1.45 -15.17 -18.53
N ILE A 205 -1.82 -16.45 -18.69
CA ILE A 205 -1.89 -17.12 -20.00
C ILE A 205 -2.99 -16.53 -20.91
N VAL A 206 -4.19 -16.33 -20.37
CA VAL A 206 -5.34 -15.82 -21.14
C VAL A 206 -5.05 -14.43 -21.74
N LEU A 207 -4.26 -13.61 -21.04
CA LEU A 207 -3.87 -12.30 -21.52
C LEU A 207 -2.82 -12.37 -22.64
N GLN A 208 -1.91 -13.34 -22.60
CA GLN A 208 -0.94 -13.55 -23.68
C GLN A 208 -1.64 -14.00 -24.97
N LEU A 209 -2.69 -14.82 -24.89
CA LEU A 209 -3.47 -15.24 -26.06
C LEU A 209 -4.22 -14.08 -26.72
N LYS A 210 -4.89 -13.23 -25.92
CA LYS A 210 -5.60 -12.03 -26.41
C LYS A 210 -4.70 -10.96 -27.04
N ARG A 211 -3.38 -11.02 -26.81
CA ARG A 211 -2.41 -10.09 -27.42
C ARG A 211 -1.87 -10.57 -28.76
N LYS A 212 -2.10 -11.84 -29.11
CA LYS A 212 -1.68 -12.45 -30.38
C LYS A 212 -2.79 -12.41 -31.45
N GLU A 213 -3.99 -12.04 -31.07
CA GLU A 213 -5.14 -11.72 -31.94
C GLU A 213 -5.16 -10.22 -32.24
#